data_AF-A0A968W6Q9-F1
#
_entry.id   AF-A0A968W6Q9-F1
#
_cell.length_a   1.000
_cell.length_b   1.000
_cell.length_c   1.000
_cell.angle_alpha   90.00
_cell.angle_beta   90.00
_cell.angle_gamma   90.00
#
_symmetry.space_group_name_H-M   'P 1'
#
loop_
_entity.id
_entity.type
_entity.pdbx_description
1 polymer ?
#
loop_
_entity_poly.entity_id
_entity_poly.type
_entity_poly.pdbx_seq_one_letter_code
_entity_poly.pdbx_strand_id
1 'polypeptide(L)'
;MNQKIQGRKIIFFELNEVPWQIIDYYTQKYPDSAFAQKLPQCYQYETHAVDSVLSPWITWATLHRGVAANHHKIHHFNQNLTKINQQFPPIWQILSENGIKTGLFGSLHSYPLPDNLDNYTFYVPDSFATNSQCFPESLSVFQEFNLAMARNSARNVSTKFPIEATLKLLTHLPALGLRVSTLLDTANQLLTEQLKPWRKNRRRTYQAVLAFDLFLKQLKTTEPDFATFFTNHVASSMHRYWAALFPQDYKKFGYNSEWVSRYKDEIDFAMSKFEQCFTQLIRFVDSNPEYTLWIASSMGQSATTAWMVKTQLNLAHAAKLMSALGIPNDAWFQTPAMFPEFGIVVKEEWVEQFRNQLGKLSIEGRLVEFAQKEDGLFAVFFGQVNLPQKRVTNALFKGRSLPLENLGLENILIEDETNTNAYHIKEGSLLIYDPQDTKLKESRKQISCLEIAPMLLQNFSVHIPQYMNLPVTQNMLVAPSIIF
;
A
#
# COMPACT_ATOMS: atom_id res chain seq x y z
N MET A 1 -24.97 24.17 -14.88
CA MET A 1 -26.14 23.52 -14.27
C MET A 1 -25.62 22.44 -13.35
N ASN A 2 -25.83 22.55 -12.04
CA ASN A 2 -25.39 21.52 -11.09
C ASN A 2 -26.29 20.28 -11.27
N GLN A 3 -25.75 19.22 -11.87
CA GLN A 3 -26.37 17.89 -11.78
C GLN A 3 -26.47 17.54 -10.29
N LYS A 4 -27.71 17.35 -9.82
CA LYS A 4 -27.97 16.91 -8.46
C LYS A 4 -27.51 15.46 -8.37
N ILE A 5 -26.53 15.18 -7.52
CA ILE A 5 -26.00 13.82 -7.31
C ILE A 5 -27.18 12.94 -6.87
N GLN A 6 -27.39 11.82 -7.58
CA GLN A 6 -28.51 10.90 -7.32
C GLN A 6 -28.21 9.87 -6.23
N GLY A 7 -27.01 9.90 -5.62
CA GLY A 7 -26.58 9.02 -4.53
C GLY A 7 -25.95 9.75 -3.35
N ARG A 8 -25.47 8.98 -2.38
CA ARG A 8 -24.72 9.51 -1.23
C ARG A 8 -23.26 9.69 -1.56
N LYS A 9 -22.61 10.65 -0.91
CA LYS A 9 -21.18 10.83 -1.02
C LYS A 9 -20.47 9.63 -0.37
N ILE A 10 -19.29 9.26 -0.88
CA ILE A 10 -18.55 8.08 -0.42
C ILE A 10 -17.14 8.47 -0.03
N ILE A 11 -16.74 8.06 1.18
CA ILE A 11 -15.35 7.98 1.61
C ILE A 11 -14.92 6.52 1.48
N PHE A 12 -14.03 6.23 0.54
CA PHE A 12 -13.49 4.91 0.27
C PHE A 12 -12.10 4.76 0.92
N PHE A 13 -12.04 4.16 2.10
CA PHE A 13 -10.81 3.91 2.84
C PHE A 13 -10.23 2.55 2.43
N GLU A 14 -9.13 2.58 1.69
CA GLU A 14 -8.44 1.38 1.21
C GLU A 14 -7.48 0.86 2.30
N LEU A 15 -8.01 0.04 3.21
CA LEU A 15 -7.27 -0.61 4.29
C LEU A 15 -6.61 -1.89 3.76
N ASN A 16 -5.38 -1.74 3.25
CA ASN A 16 -4.74 -2.79 2.48
C ASN A 16 -4.55 -4.11 3.27
N GLU A 17 -4.94 -5.20 2.62
CA GLU A 17 -4.75 -6.62 2.97
C GLU A 17 -5.30 -7.09 4.33
N VAL A 18 -6.19 -6.33 4.98
CA VAL A 18 -6.68 -6.69 6.32
C VAL A 18 -7.84 -7.71 6.24
N PRO A 19 -7.63 -8.96 6.70
CA PRO A 19 -8.67 -9.97 6.74
C PRO A 19 -9.57 -9.82 7.97
N TRP A 20 -10.72 -10.50 7.96
CA TRP A 20 -11.63 -10.54 9.09
C TRP A 20 -11.00 -11.04 10.40
N GLN A 21 -10.07 -12.00 10.34
CA GLN A 21 -9.37 -12.51 11.53
C GLN A 21 -8.71 -11.38 12.34
N ILE A 22 -8.16 -10.36 11.67
CA ILE A 22 -7.48 -9.23 12.32
C ILE A 22 -8.48 -8.23 12.89
N ILE A 23 -9.57 -7.97 12.16
CA ILE A 23 -10.68 -7.12 12.62
C ILE A 23 -11.31 -7.72 13.88
N ASP A 24 -11.63 -9.02 13.83
CA ASP A 24 -12.25 -9.74 14.94
C ASP A 24 -11.34 -9.78 16.16
N TYR A 25 -10.07 -10.13 15.96
CA TYR A 25 -9.08 -10.12 17.03
C TYR A 25 -9.01 -8.75 17.72
N TYR A 26 -8.85 -7.68 16.94
CA TYR A 26 -8.69 -6.34 17.49
C TYR A 26 -9.95 -5.87 18.25
N THR A 27 -11.12 -6.06 17.66
CA THR A 27 -12.40 -5.64 18.26
C THR A 27 -12.78 -6.45 19.50
N GLN A 28 -12.43 -7.75 19.55
CA GLN A 28 -12.59 -8.57 20.75
C GLN A 28 -11.61 -8.16 21.86
N LYS A 29 -10.37 -7.82 21.52
CA LYS A 29 -9.36 -7.37 22.49
C LYS A 29 -9.62 -5.97 23.03
N TYR A 30 -10.18 -5.09 22.21
CA TYR A 30 -10.47 -3.70 22.54
C TYR A 30 -11.97 -3.39 22.37
N PRO A 31 -12.86 -3.97 23.20
CA PRO A 31 -14.32 -3.84 23.04
C PRO A 31 -14.83 -2.40 23.24
N ASP A 32 -14.08 -1.57 23.96
CA ASP A 32 -14.41 -0.15 24.18
C ASP A 32 -13.94 0.78 23.05
N SER A 33 -13.26 0.24 22.03
CA SER A 33 -12.85 1.02 20.87
C SER A 33 -14.06 1.47 20.05
N ALA A 34 -13.95 2.63 19.38
CA ALA A 34 -14.99 3.11 18.49
C ALA A 34 -15.24 2.10 17.35
N PHE A 35 -14.17 1.45 16.85
CA PHE A 35 -14.32 0.40 15.85
C PHE A 35 -15.12 -0.79 16.35
N ALA A 36 -14.83 -1.32 17.55
CA ALA A 36 -15.61 -2.40 18.13
C ALA A 36 -17.09 -2.02 18.34
N GLN A 37 -17.36 -0.80 18.81
CA GLN A 37 -18.71 -0.32 19.07
C GLN A 37 -19.54 -0.08 17.80
N LYS A 38 -18.89 0.38 16.72
CA LYS A 38 -19.57 0.72 15.45
C LYS A 38 -19.60 -0.43 14.45
N LEU A 39 -18.72 -1.43 14.58
CA LEU A 39 -18.66 -2.58 13.67
C LEU A 39 -20.02 -3.30 13.50
N PRO A 40 -20.81 -3.56 14.56
CA PRO A 40 -22.14 -4.17 14.41
C PRO A 40 -23.13 -3.33 13.60
N GLN A 41 -22.90 -2.02 13.43
CA GLN A 41 -23.75 -1.14 12.61
C GLN A 41 -23.29 -1.04 11.16
N CYS A 42 -22.14 -1.63 10.82
CA CYS A 42 -21.62 -1.67 9.45
C CYS A 42 -22.21 -2.85 8.68
N TYR A 43 -22.53 -2.69 7.40
CA TYR A 43 -22.66 -3.85 6.53
C TYR A 43 -21.29 -4.51 6.39
N GLN A 44 -21.25 -5.83 6.49
CA GLN A 44 -20.02 -6.61 6.55
C GLN A 44 -19.98 -7.61 5.39
N TYR A 45 -18.88 -7.64 4.64
CA TYR A 45 -18.65 -8.64 3.60
C TYR A 45 -17.22 -9.16 3.66
N GLU A 46 -17.06 -10.43 3.31
CA GLU A 46 -15.76 -10.97 2.94
C GLU A 46 -15.55 -10.70 1.45
N THR A 47 -14.55 -9.91 1.11
CA THR A 47 -14.18 -9.73 -0.30
C THR A 47 -13.33 -10.90 -0.74
N HIS A 48 -13.48 -11.34 -1.99
CA HIS A 48 -12.67 -12.41 -2.55
C HIS A 48 -11.97 -11.95 -3.84
N ALA A 49 -10.64 -11.97 -3.81
CA ALA A 49 -9.79 -11.67 -4.96
C ALA A 49 -9.93 -12.75 -6.04
N VAL A 50 -10.13 -12.33 -7.29
CA VAL A 50 -10.26 -13.26 -8.42
C VAL A 50 -8.92 -13.63 -9.06
N ASP A 51 -7.89 -12.85 -8.77
CA ASP A 51 -6.58 -12.98 -9.42
C ASP A 51 -5.83 -14.24 -8.98
N SER A 52 -5.02 -14.76 -9.89
CA SER A 52 -4.10 -15.87 -9.59
C SER A 52 -2.85 -15.39 -8.86
N VAL A 53 -2.36 -14.20 -9.18
CA VAL A 53 -1.24 -13.55 -8.51
C VAL A 53 -1.81 -12.52 -7.54
N LEU A 54 -1.64 -12.79 -6.25
CA LEU A 54 -2.07 -11.90 -5.19
C LEU A 54 -0.93 -10.97 -4.85
N SER A 55 -1.07 -9.70 -5.19
CA SER A 55 -0.15 -8.61 -4.86
C SER A 55 -0.94 -7.31 -4.88
N PRO A 56 -0.65 -6.33 -4.01
CA PRO A 56 -1.47 -5.12 -3.91
C PRO A 56 -1.57 -4.36 -5.23
N TRP A 57 -0.47 -4.30 -5.98
CA TRP A 57 -0.41 -3.65 -7.29
C TRP A 57 -1.13 -4.43 -8.40
N ILE A 58 -1.71 -5.59 -8.12
CA ILE A 58 -2.56 -6.34 -9.05
C ILE A 58 -4.00 -6.26 -8.55
N THR A 59 -4.24 -6.67 -7.31
CA THR A 59 -5.60 -6.81 -6.77
C THR A 59 -6.30 -5.47 -6.56
N TRP A 60 -5.58 -4.38 -6.26
CA TRP A 60 -6.19 -3.04 -6.27
C TRP A 60 -6.54 -2.58 -7.67
N ALA A 61 -5.70 -2.84 -8.67
CA ALA A 61 -6.03 -2.53 -10.05
C ALA A 61 -7.30 -3.28 -10.50
N THR A 62 -7.43 -4.55 -10.12
CA THR A 62 -8.63 -5.37 -10.31
C THR A 62 -9.86 -4.74 -9.67
N LEU A 63 -9.77 -4.38 -8.37
CA LEU A 63 -10.87 -3.77 -7.62
C LEU A 63 -11.29 -2.43 -8.23
N HIS A 64 -10.34 -1.54 -8.49
CA HIS A 64 -10.58 -0.19 -9.02
C HIS A 64 -11.17 -0.21 -10.43
N ARG A 65 -11.00 -1.30 -11.18
CA ARG A 65 -11.45 -1.44 -12.58
C ARG A 65 -12.59 -2.44 -12.76
N GLY A 66 -13.01 -3.16 -11.73
CA GLY A 66 -14.08 -4.15 -11.86
C GLY A 66 -13.80 -5.26 -12.90
N VAL A 67 -12.53 -5.52 -13.21
CA VAL A 67 -12.10 -6.55 -14.18
C VAL A 67 -10.82 -7.22 -13.69
N ALA A 68 -10.64 -8.52 -13.94
CA ALA A 68 -9.50 -9.29 -13.43
C ALA A 68 -8.17 -8.99 -14.14
N ALA A 69 -7.05 -9.38 -13.53
CA ALA A 69 -5.69 -9.15 -14.02
C ALA A 69 -5.39 -9.78 -15.38
N ASN A 70 -6.08 -10.85 -15.74
CA ASN A 70 -5.97 -11.44 -17.08
C ASN A 70 -6.54 -10.52 -18.18
N HIS A 71 -7.34 -9.50 -17.85
CA HIS A 71 -7.85 -8.49 -18.78
C HIS A 71 -7.06 -7.19 -18.69
N HIS A 72 -6.92 -6.60 -17.50
CA HIS A 72 -6.27 -5.28 -17.37
C HIS A 72 -4.74 -5.34 -17.53
N LYS A 73 -4.12 -6.52 -17.35
CA LYS A 73 -2.66 -6.75 -17.55
C LYS A 73 -1.73 -5.81 -16.78
N ILE A 74 -2.17 -5.28 -15.64
CA ILE A 74 -1.34 -4.46 -14.76
C ILE A 74 -0.65 -5.41 -13.78
N HIS A 75 0.67 -5.48 -13.85
CA HIS A 75 1.46 -6.49 -13.15
C HIS A 75 2.56 -5.92 -12.25
N HIS A 76 2.85 -4.62 -12.35
CA HIS A 76 3.92 -3.97 -11.60
C HIS A 76 3.69 -2.46 -11.46
N PHE A 77 4.34 -1.85 -10.47
CA PHE A 77 4.37 -0.39 -10.31
C PHE A 77 5.04 0.31 -11.50
N ASN A 78 4.65 1.55 -11.77
CA ASN A 78 5.20 2.38 -12.84
C ASN A 78 5.09 1.78 -14.25
N GLN A 79 4.21 0.79 -14.44
CA GLN A 79 3.82 0.30 -15.76
C GLN A 79 3.13 1.42 -16.55
N ASN A 80 3.31 1.49 -17.87
CA ASN A 80 2.59 2.45 -18.69
C ASN A 80 1.09 2.13 -18.71
N LEU A 81 0.28 2.99 -18.11
CA LEU A 81 -1.16 2.78 -17.98
C LEU A 81 -1.98 3.40 -19.11
N THR A 82 -1.38 4.12 -20.07
CA THR A 82 -2.10 4.94 -21.07
C THR A 82 -3.16 4.14 -21.82
N LYS A 83 -2.76 3.02 -22.44
CA LYS A 83 -3.67 2.17 -23.20
C LYS A 83 -4.67 1.45 -22.31
N ILE A 84 -4.23 1.01 -21.13
CA ILE A 84 -5.07 0.25 -20.19
C ILE A 84 -6.14 1.17 -19.59
N ASN A 85 -5.83 2.42 -19.27
CA ASN A 85 -6.80 3.39 -18.75
C ASN A 85 -7.85 3.79 -19.79
N GLN A 86 -7.54 3.73 -21.08
CA GLN A 86 -8.56 3.91 -22.13
C GLN A 86 -9.54 2.73 -22.21
N GLN A 87 -9.05 1.50 -21.98
CA GLN A 87 -9.87 0.30 -22.09
C GLN A 87 -10.62 -0.04 -20.80
N PHE A 88 -9.93 0.10 -19.66
CA PHE A 88 -10.35 -0.23 -18.31
C PHE A 88 -9.95 0.93 -17.37
N PRO A 89 -10.59 2.11 -17.49
CA PRO A 89 -10.30 3.24 -16.62
C PRO A 89 -10.53 2.87 -15.14
N PRO A 90 -9.70 3.38 -14.21
CA PRO A 90 -9.99 3.24 -12.79
C PRO A 90 -11.26 3.99 -12.41
N ILE A 91 -11.92 3.54 -11.33
CA ILE A 91 -13.19 4.08 -10.84
C ILE A 91 -13.19 5.60 -10.67
N TRP A 92 -12.11 6.18 -10.14
CA TRP A 92 -12.02 7.63 -9.94
C TRP A 92 -11.92 8.42 -11.25
N GLN A 93 -11.44 7.81 -12.34
CA GLN A 93 -11.44 8.44 -13.66
C GLN A 93 -12.86 8.44 -14.22
N ILE A 94 -13.55 7.29 -14.17
CA ILE A 94 -14.94 7.18 -14.63
C ILE A 94 -15.85 8.17 -13.89
N LEU A 95 -15.73 8.25 -12.56
CA LEU A 95 -16.52 9.18 -11.74
C LEU A 95 -16.23 10.64 -12.10
N SER A 96 -14.96 11.03 -12.19
CA SER A 96 -14.54 12.39 -12.56
C SER A 96 -15.02 12.80 -13.96
N GLU A 97 -14.92 11.91 -14.95
CA GLU A 97 -15.42 12.14 -16.31
C GLU A 97 -16.96 12.29 -16.37
N ASN A 98 -17.67 11.75 -15.40
CA ASN A 98 -19.13 11.89 -15.25
C ASN A 98 -19.54 13.03 -14.29
N GLY A 99 -18.64 13.98 -14.01
CA GLY A 99 -18.95 15.18 -13.23
C GLY A 99 -19.00 14.98 -11.72
N ILE A 100 -18.60 13.81 -11.21
CA ILE A 100 -18.55 13.54 -9.76
C ILE A 100 -17.27 14.15 -9.19
N LYS A 101 -17.42 15.05 -8.21
CA LYS A 101 -16.26 15.69 -7.58
C LYS A 101 -15.45 14.65 -6.83
N THR A 102 -14.22 14.44 -7.27
CA THR A 102 -13.40 13.31 -6.84
C THR A 102 -12.16 13.77 -6.07
N GLY A 103 -11.85 13.14 -4.94
CA GLY A 103 -10.62 13.34 -4.19
C GLY A 103 -9.79 12.06 -4.13
N LEU A 104 -8.51 12.11 -4.48
CA LEU A 104 -7.64 10.94 -4.47
C LEU A 104 -6.45 11.13 -3.54
N PHE A 105 -6.18 10.14 -2.68
CA PHE A 105 -5.03 10.17 -1.79
C PHE A 105 -4.34 8.81 -1.70
N GLY A 106 -3.31 8.63 -2.53
CA GLY A 106 -2.37 7.52 -2.44
C GLY A 106 -2.83 6.18 -3.03
N SER A 107 -4.03 6.11 -3.65
CA SER A 107 -4.54 4.89 -4.29
C SER A 107 -3.56 4.33 -5.31
N LEU A 108 -3.27 3.04 -5.27
CA LEU A 108 -2.27 2.43 -6.15
C LEU A 108 -2.62 2.61 -7.64
N HIS A 109 -1.61 2.84 -8.48
CA HIS A 109 -1.76 3.11 -9.92
C HIS A 109 -2.46 4.43 -10.24
N SER A 110 -2.24 5.42 -9.38
CA SER A 110 -2.70 6.80 -9.59
C SER A 110 -1.61 7.71 -10.15
N TYR A 111 -0.39 7.23 -10.34
CA TYR A 111 0.61 7.96 -11.12
C TYR A 111 0.49 7.62 -12.62
N PRO A 112 0.62 8.59 -13.55
CA PRO A 112 0.82 10.03 -13.34
C PRO A 112 -0.48 10.79 -13.02
N LEU A 113 -0.35 12.08 -12.71
CA LEU A 113 -1.51 12.98 -12.65
C LEU A 113 -2.27 12.94 -13.99
N PRO A 114 -3.62 13.01 -13.96
CA PRO A 114 -4.40 13.11 -15.18
C PRO A 114 -4.22 14.48 -15.84
N ASP A 115 -4.33 14.52 -17.16
CA ASP A 115 -4.24 15.77 -17.93
C ASP A 115 -5.41 16.72 -17.61
N ASN A 116 -6.58 16.17 -17.31
CA ASN A 116 -7.76 16.92 -16.91
C ASN A 116 -8.01 16.78 -15.39
N LEU A 117 -7.98 17.90 -14.68
CA LEU A 117 -8.18 18.01 -13.24
C LEU A 117 -9.54 18.63 -12.84
N ASP A 118 -10.40 19.00 -13.78
CA ASP A 118 -11.59 19.85 -13.54
C ASP A 118 -12.54 19.33 -12.46
N ASN A 119 -12.79 18.02 -12.43
CA ASN A 119 -13.65 17.37 -11.44
C ASN A 119 -12.87 16.72 -10.30
N TYR A 120 -11.55 16.89 -10.25
CA TYR A 120 -10.75 16.52 -9.08
C TYR A 120 -10.71 17.69 -8.10
N THR A 121 -10.91 17.41 -6.82
CA THR A 121 -10.80 18.41 -5.74
C THR A 121 -9.43 18.36 -5.06
N PHE A 122 -8.81 17.18 -5.06
CA PHE A 122 -7.41 16.93 -4.73
C PHE A 122 -6.97 15.60 -5.35
N TYR A 123 -5.68 15.48 -5.64
CA TYR A 123 -5.06 14.33 -6.26
C TYR A 123 -3.62 14.18 -5.75
N VAL A 124 -3.41 13.23 -4.84
CA VAL A 124 -2.08 12.82 -4.38
C VAL A 124 -1.81 11.42 -4.91
N PRO A 125 -0.85 11.23 -5.84
CA PRO A 125 -0.52 9.92 -6.39
C PRO A 125 0.01 8.93 -5.34
N ASP A 126 0.06 7.66 -5.71
CA ASP A 126 0.57 6.59 -4.85
C ASP A 126 2.03 6.79 -4.41
N SER A 127 2.42 6.07 -3.35
CA SER A 127 3.76 6.15 -2.76
C SER A 127 4.88 5.56 -3.63
N PHE A 128 4.56 5.02 -4.81
CA PHE A 128 5.50 4.49 -5.79
C PHE A 128 5.69 5.42 -7.00
N ALA A 129 4.99 6.56 -7.01
CA ALA A 129 5.12 7.60 -8.02
C ALA A 129 6.57 8.01 -8.27
N THR A 130 6.88 8.27 -9.54
CA THR A 130 8.25 8.64 -9.94
C THR A 130 8.60 10.08 -9.54
N ASN A 131 7.61 10.98 -9.48
CA ASN A 131 7.76 12.37 -9.04
C ASN A 131 6.71 12.77 -7.98
N SER A 132 6.85 13.95 -7.39
CA SER A 132 6.01 14.46 -6.30
C SER A 132 4.85 15.36 -6.74
N GLN A 133 4.52 15.42 -8.02
CA GLN A 133 3.42 16.26 -8.51
C GLN A 133 2.10 15.85 -7.84
N CYS A 134 1.31 16.83 -7.44
CA CYS A 134 0.03 16.68 -6.76
C CYS A 134 -0.91 17.82 -7.17
N PHE A 135 -2.20 17.62 -6.95
CA PHE A 135 -3.20 18.67 -7.03
C PHE A 135 -3.93 18.80 -5.67
N PRO A 136 -4.06 20.01 -5.09
CA PRO A 136 -3.32 21.22 -5.43
C PRO A 136 -1.80 21.05 -5.20
N GLU A 137 -1.01 21.89 -5.87
CA GLU A 137 0.47 21.86 -5.81
C GLU A 137 1.03 21.96 -4.38
N SER A 138 0.30 22.61 -3.46
CA SER A 138 0.71 22.67 -2.05
C SER A 138 0.92 21.28 -1.42
N LEU A 139 0.23 20.24 -1.89
CA LEU A 139 0.39 18.87 -1.39
C LEU A 139 1.69 18.21 -1.87
N SER A 140 2.34 18.74 -2.91
CA SER A 140 3.60 18.18 -3.44
C SER A 140 4.75 18.21 -2.43
N VAL A 141 4.75 19.16 -1.50
CA VAL A 141 5.75 19.20 -0.40
C VAL A 141 5.64 17.96 0.48
N PHE A 142 4.41 17.54 0.80
CA PHE A 142 4.20 16.30 1.54
C PHE A 142 4.54 15.08 0.69
N GLN A 143 4.19 15.08 -0.60
CA GLN A 143 4.49 13.94 -1.47
C GLN A 143 6.00 13.74 -1.68
N GLU A 144 6.79 14.81 -1.76
CA GLU A 144 8.26 14.74 -1.78
C GLU A 144 8.79 14.02 -0.52
N PHE A 145 8.28 14.40 0.67
CA PHE A 145 8.59 13.73 1.91
C PHE A 145 8.11 12.27 1.93
N ASN A 146 6.89 12.01 1.46
CA ASN A 146 6.25 10.70 1.41
C ASN A 146 7.06 9.72 0.55
N LEU A 147 7.47 10.13 -0.65
CA LEU A 147 8.30 9.35 -1.56
C LEU A 147 9.71 9.12 -1.00
N ALA A 148 10.30 10.13 -0.36
CA ALA A 148 11.58 9.98 0.31
C ALA A 148 11.50 8.94 1.45
N MET A 149 10.42 8.96 2.25
CA MET A 149 10.19 7.98 3.31
C MET A 149 9.93 6.57 2.75
N ALA A 150 9.10 6.42 1.72
CA ALA A 150 8.83 5.14 1.07
C ALA A 150 10.12 4.48 0.55
N ARG A 151 10.97 5.26 -0.15
CA ARG A 151 12.27 4.80 -0.68
C ARG A 151 13.26 4.41 0.43
N ASN A 152 13.20 5.10 1.58
CA ASN A 152 14.02 4.81 2.76
C ASN A 152 13.44 3.73 3.69
N SER A 153 12.29 3.16 3.34
CA SER A 153 11.57 2.12 4.07
C SER A 153 11.82 0.72 3.47
N ALA A 154 13.06 0.44 3.01
CA ALA A 154 13.45 -0.87 2.48
C ALA A 154 13.44 -1.96 3.57
N ARG A 155 14.26 -3.01 3.47
CA ARG A 155 14.20 -4.15 4.41
C ARG A 155 14.34 -3.76 5.89
N ASN A 156 15.27 -2.85 6.20
CA ASN A 156 15.35 -2.12 7.46
C ASN A 156 14.90 -0.67 7.24
N VAL A 157 14.31 -0.05 8.25
CA VAL A 157 14.03 1.39 8.20
C VAL A 157 15.36 2.14 8.28
N SER A 158 15.63 3.04 7.32
CA SER A 158 16.85 3.85 7.33
C SER A 158 16.90 4.77 8.55
N THR A 159 18.09 4.96 9.11
CA THR A 159 18.36 6.04 10.08
C THR A 159 18.57 7.38 9.39
N LYS A 160 18.88 7.38 8.08
CA LYS A 160 19.02 8.61 7.28
C LYS A 160 17.65 9.24 7.13
N PHE A 161 17.48 10.38 7.78
CA PHE A 161 16.27 11.17 7.72
C PHE A 161 16.36 12.10 6.50
N PRO A 162 15.29 12.29 5.72
CA PRO A 162 15.31 13.20 4.57
C PRO A 162 15.24 14.66 5.07
N ILE A 163 16.35 15.15 5.64
CA ILE A 163 16.43 16.44 6.36
C ILE A 163 15.87 17.58 5.51
N GLU A 164 16.24 17.67 4.23
CA GLU A 164 15.77 18.74 3.35
C GLU A 164 14.25 18.68 3.12
N ALA A 165 13.72 17.52 2.74
CA ALA A 165 12.28 17.34 2.53
C ALA A 165 11.49 17.55 3.84
N THR A 166 12.04 17.12 4.98
CA THR A 166 11.41 17.38 6.27
C THR A 166 11.44 18.86 6.64
N LEU A 167 12.55 19.58 6.45
CA LEU A 167 12.59 21.02 6.71
C LEU A 167 11.58 21.78 5.84
N LYS A 168 11.48 21.44 4.54
CA LYS A 168 10.44 21.99 3.65
C LYS A 168 9.04 21.68 4.17
N LEU A 169 8.78 20.44 4.57
CA LEU A 169 7.51 20.04 5.16
C LEU A 169 7.21 20.82 6.45
N LEU A 170 8.18 20.96 7.36
CA LEU A 170 8.08 21.68 8.63
C LEU A 170 7.59 23.12 8.43
N THR A 171 8.10 23.81 7.39
CA THR A 171 7.68 25.20 7.07
C THR A 171 6.24 25.31 6.57
N HIS A 172 5.64 24.22 6.09
CA HIS A 172 4.27 24.21 5.53
C HIS A 172 3.25 23.47 6.43
N LEU A 173 3.65 22.95 7.59
CA LEU A 173 2.82 22.03 8.38
C LEU A 173 1.41 22.53 8.73
N PRO A 174 1.21 23.76 9.23
CA PRO A 174 -0.13 24.22 9.60
C PRO A 174 -1.03 24.36 8.37
N ALA A 175 -0.45 24.81 7.24
CA ALA A 175 -1.14 24.96 5.98
C ALA A 175 -1.49 23.62 5.33
N LEU A 176 -0.80 22.53 5.68
CA LEU A 176 -1.08 21.18 5.16
C LEU A 176 -2.15 20.43 5.98
N GLY A 177 -2.40 20.84 7.22
CA GLY A 177 -3.45 20.23 8.05
C GLY A 177 -2.98 19.19 9.06
N LEU A 178 -1.66 19.09 9.32
CA LEU A 178 -1.17 18.26 10.40
C LEU A 178 -1.73 18.73 11.74
N ARG A 179 -2.29 17.78 12.50
CA ARG A 179 -2.88 18.04 13.82
C ARG A 179 -1.79 18.03 14.88
N VAL A 180 -1.96 18.87 15.90
CA VAL A 180 -1.07 18.90 17.07
C VAL A 180 -0.99 17.52 17.74
N SER A 181 -2.12 16.81 17.83
CA SER A 181 -2.15 15.44 18.36
C SER A 181 -1.25 14.48 17.58
N THR A 182 -1.21 14.60 16.25
CA THR A 182 -0.37 13.78 15.38
C THR A 182 1.10 14.13 15.53
N LEU A 183 1.43 15.41 15.69
CA LEU A 183 2.79 15.87 15.97
C LEU A 183 3.28 15.35 17.32
N LEU A 184 2.44 15.43 18.36
CA LEU A 184 2.76 14.89 19.69
C LEU A 184 2.92 13.37 19.68
N ASP A 185 2.05 12.65 18.98
CA ASP A 185 2.14 11.19 18.82
C ASP A 185 3.42 10.77 18.07
N THR A 186 3.75 11.49 16.99
CA THR A 186 5.01 11.30 16.25
C THR A 186 6.22 11.60 17.13
N ALA A 187 6.22 12.70 17.88
CA ALA A 187 7.29 13.04 18.81
C ALA A 187 7.44 11.98 19.91
N ASN A 188 6.33 11.51 20.48
CA ASN A 188 6.33 10.43 21.47
C ASN A 188 6.90 9.12 20.89
N GLN A 189 6.61 8.79 19.63
CA GLN A 189 7.25 7.67 18.95
C GLN A 189 8.77 7.87 18.82
N LEU A 190 9.23 9.06 18.42
CA LEU A 190 10.66 9.36 18.29
C LEU A 190 11.39 9.32 19.63
N LEU A 191 10.73 9.69 20.74
CA LEU A 191 11.28 9.52 22.08
C LEU A 191 11.32 8.04 22.49
N THR A 192 10.24 7.31 22.18
CA THR A 192 10.10 5.90 22.52
C THR A 192 11.14 5.02 21.84
N GLU A 193 11.51 5.31 20.59
CA GLU A 193 12.56 4.56 19.88
C GLU A 193 13.97 4.81 20.43
N GLN A 194 14.24 5.96 21.09
CA GLN A 194 15.50 6.16 21.82
C GLN A 194 15.63 5.20 23.00
N LEU A 195 14.51 4.95 23.69
CA LEU A 195 14.44 4.01 24.81
C LEU A 195 14.36 2.54 24.35
N LYS A 196 13.71 2.30 23.21
CA LYS A 196 13.47 0.97 22.65
C LYS A 196 13.82 0.99 21.16
N PRO A 197 15.10 0.83 20.78
CA PRO A 197 15.56 0.97 19.39
C PRO A 197 14.78 0.12 18.37
N TRP A 198 14.35 -1.08 18.76
CA TRP A 198 13.55 -1.98 17.91
C TRP A 198 12.19 -1.38 17.46
N ARG A 199 11.65 -0.39 18.20
CA ARG A 199 10.41 0.33 17.83
C ARG A 199 10.59 1.29 16.66
N LYS A 200 11.82 1.50 16.17
CA LYS A 200 12.09 2.26 14.94
C LYS A 200 11.28 1.75 13.74
N ASN A 201 10.94 0.44 13.72
CA ASN A 201 10.10 -0.15 12.68
C ASN A 201 8.70 0.47 12.59
N ARG A 202 8.17 1.03 13.69
CA ARG A 202 6.87 1.73 13.71
C ARG A 202 6.85 3.00 12.87
N ARG A 203 8.01 3.57 12.48
CA ARG A 203 8.09 4.73 11.57
C ARG A 203 7.35 4.48 10.25
N ARG A 204 7.27 3.22 9.80
CA ARG A 204 6.50 2.82 8.61
C ARG A 204 5.00 3.15 8.73
N THR A 205 4.45 3.02 9.95
CA THR A 205 3.06 3.33 10.24
C THR A 205 2.78 4.83 10.17
N TYR A 206 3.74 5.66 10.58
CA TYR A 206 3.55 7.12 10.65
C TYR A 206 3.42 7.78 9.28
N GLN A 207 3.86 7.13 8.19
CA GLN A 207 3.55 7.60 6.84
C GLN A 207 2.03 7.72 6.62
N ALA A 208 1.27 6.70 7.01
CA ALA A 208 -0.20 6.69 6.91
C ALA A 208 -0.84 7.69 7.90
N VAL A 209 -0.31 7.81 9.11
CA VAL A 209 -0.83 8.75 10.13
C VAL A 209 -0.71 10.20 9.66
N LEU A 210 0.46 10.58 9.11
CA LEU A 210 0.68 11.93 8.58
C LEU A 210 -0.16 12.18 7.32
N ALA A 211 -0.22 11.21 6.40
CA ALA A 211 -1.05 11.29 5.20
C ALA A 211 -2.53 11.50 5.53
N PHE A 212 -3.04 10.81 6.55
CA PHE A 212 -4.44 10.87 6.94
C PHE A 212 -4.88 12.27 7.41
N ASP A 213 -4.01 13.02 8.09
CA ASP A 213 -4.31 14.39 8.51
C ASP A 213 -4.55 15.32 7.32
N LEU A 214 -3.69 15.22 6.30
CA LEU A 214 -3.81 15.97 5.07
C LEU A 214 -5.07 15.57 4.31
N PHE A 215 -5.31 14.26 4.18
CA PHE A 215 -6.54 13.73 3.58
C PHE A 215 -7.79 14.27 4.29
N LEU A 216 -7.84 14.18 5.62
CA LEU A 216 -8.99 14.63 6.39
C LEU A 216 -9.20 16.14 6.28
N LYS A 217 -8.12 16.93 6.19
CA LYS A 217 -8.23 18.35 5.88
C LYS A 217 -8.86 18.55 4.50
N GLN A 218 -8.31 17.91 3.46
CA GLN A 218 -8.82 18.05 2.09
C GLN A 218 -10.29 17.65 2.00
N LEU A 219 -10.66 16.49 2.55
CA LEU A 219 -12.03 16.01 2.65
C LEU A 219 -12.97 17.06 3.26
N LYS A 220 -12.59 17.67 4.38
CA LYS A 220 -13.40 18.69 5.07
C LYS A 220 -13.48 20.02 4.32
N THR A 221 -12.43 20.39 3.58
CA THR A 221 -12.36 21.70 2.93
C THR A 221 -12.95 21.70 1.52
N THR A 222 -12.87 20.58 0.81
CA THR A 222 -13.30 20.50 -0.60
C THR A 222 -14.58 19.69 -0.78
N GLU A 223 -15.02 18.98 0.25
CA GLU A 223 -16.28 18.23 0.31
C GLU A 223 -16.58 17.39 -0.96
N PRO A 224 -15.61 16.56 -1.42
CA PRO A 224 -15.79 15.76 -2.62
C PRO A 224 -16.98 14.80 -2.48
N ASP A 225 -17.56 14.43 -3.61
CA ASP A 225 -18.63 13.45 -3.70
C ASP A 225 -18.10 12.03 -3.56
N PHE A 226 -16.92 11.76 -4.12
CA PHE A 226 -16.16 10.53 -3.91
C PHE A 226 -14.75 10.88 -3.45
N ALA A 227 -14.29 10.31 -2.35
CA ALA A 227 -12.92 10.45 -1.89
C ALA A 227 -12.32 9.08 -1.58
N THR A 228 -11.07 8.86 -1.95
CA THR A 228 -10.34 7.65 -1.53
C THR A 228 -9.04 7.97 -0.79
N PHE A 229 -8.73 7.11 0.18
CA PHE A 229 -7.51 7.16 0.98
C PHE A 229 -6.92 5.75 1.10
N PHE A 230 -5.71 5.56 0.55
CA PHE A 230 -5.00 4.30 0.64
C PHE A 230 -3.99 4.25 1.76
N THR A 231 -3.92 3.07 2.40
CA THR A 231 -2.93 2.83 3.44
C THR A 231 -2.46 1.38 3.50
N ASN A 232 -1.13 1.23 3.66
CA ASN A 232 -0.45 -0.06 3.78
C ASN A 232 0.02 -0.42 5.21
N HIS A 233 -0.21 0.44 6.22
CA HIS A 233 0.47 0.29 7.51
C HIS A 233 0.13 -1.01 8.27
N VAL A 234 -1.12 -1.48 8.19
CA VAL A 234 -1.53 -2.74 8.85
C VAL A 234 -0.95 -3.94 8.09
N ALA A 235 -1.06 -3.99 6.76
CA ALA A 235 -0.42 -5.01 5.91
C ALA A 235 1.09 -5.15 6.18
N SER A 236 1.79 -4.01 6.26
CA SER A 236 3.22 -4.00 6.60
C SER A 236 3.51 -4.59 7.98
N SER A 237 2.62 -4.40 8.96
CA SER A 237 2.78 -4.99 10.29
C SER A 237 2.46 -6.48 10.29
N MET A 238 1.40 -6.89 9.60
CA MET A 238 0.99 -8.30 9.45
C MET A 238 2.10 -9.14 8.81
N HIS A 239 2.65 -8.70 7.67
CA HIS A 239 3.76 -9.40 7.01
C HIS A 239 4.94 -9.68 7.96
N ARG A 240 5.20 -8.80 8.93
CA ARG A 240 6.37 -8.92 9.81
C ARG A 240 6.04 -9.62 11.12
N TYR A 241 4.88 -9.38 11.71
CA TYR A 241 4.63 -9.70 13.12
C TYR A 241 3.44 -10.65 13.35
N TRP A 242 2.84 -11.21 12.30
CA TRP A 242 1.78 -12.23 12.45
C TRP A 242 2.21 -13.40 13.34
N ALA A 243 3.44 -13.89 13.18
CA ALA A 243 3.99 -14.96 14.01
C ALA A 243 4.17 -14.58 15.49
N ALA A 244 4.32 -13.29 15.80
CA ALA A 244 4.39 -12.83 17.18
C ALA A 244 2.99 -12.80 17.82
N LEU A 245 1.98 -12.47 17.03
CA LEU A 245 0.61 -12.34 17.49
C LEU A 245 -0.14 -13.69 17.54
N PHE A 246 0.01 -14.51 16.51
CA PHE A 246 -0.66 -15.80 16.35
C PHE A 246 0.35 -16.93 16.16
N PRO A 247 1.20 -17.24 17.16
CA PRO A 247 2.21 -18.30 17.05
C PRO A 247 1.59 -19.68 16.75
N GLN A 248 0.35 -19.91 17.16
CA GLN A 248 -0.40 -21.14 16.93
C GLN A 248 -0.80 -21.38 15.46
N ASP A 249 -0.76 -20.36 14.60
CA ASP A 249 -1.13 -20.50 13.19
C ASP A 249 -0.06 -21.25 12.38
N TYR A 250 1.10 -21.55 12.97
CA TYR A 250 2.25 -22.14 12.28
C TYR A 250 2.54 -23.56 12.74
N LYS A 251 2.62 -24.49 11.78
CA LYS A 251 3.06 -25.88 12.02
C LYS A 251 4.52 -25.98 12.46
N LYS A 252 5.37 -25.08 11.98
CA LYS A 252 6.79 -24.98 12.33
C LYS A 252 7.06 -23.56 12.79
N PHE A 253 7.57 -23.42 14.01
CA PHE A 253 7.80 -22.13 14.63
C PHE A 253 9.28 -21.99 15.04
N GLY A 254 9.95 -21.01 14.45
CA GLY A 254 11.39 -20.82 14.54
C GLY A 254 11.81 -19.54 15.27
N TYR A 255 10.88 -18.84 15.92
CA TYR A 255 11.19 -17.70 16.79
C TYR A 255 11.28 -18.13 18.25
N ASN A 256 12.12 -17.47 19.04
CA ASN A 256 12.21 -17.69 20.48
C ASN A 256 11.13 -16.88 21.24
N SER A 257 10.94 -17.20 22.53
CA SER A 257 9.95 -16.53 23.37
C SER A 257 10.22 -15.03 23.57
N GLU A 258 11.49 -14.62 23.57
CA GLU A 258 11.88 -13.21 23.70
C GLU A 258 11.40 -12.39 22.49
N TRP A 259 11.58 -12.91 21.28
CA TRP A 259 11.13 -12.30 20.04
C TRP A 259 9.61 -12.16 20.00
N VAL A 260 8.88 -13.22 20.36
CA VAL A 260 7.41 -13.21 20.42
C VAL A 260 6.94 -12.16 21.43
N SER A 261 7.49 -12.16 22.65
CA SER A 261 7.14 -11.19 23.69
C SER A 261 7.44 -9.75 23.25
N ARG A 262 8.51 -9.53 22.48
CA ARG A 262 8.90 -8.22 21.97
C ARG A 262 7.92 -7.66 20.94
N TYR A 263 7.43 -8.49 20.02
CA TYR A 263 6.69 -8.03 18.83
C TYR A 263 5.19 -8.34 18.83
N LYS A 264 4.66 -9.07 19.83
CA LYS A 264 3.25 -9.48 19.90
C LYS A 264 2.22 -8.34 19.77
N ASP A 265 2.59 -7.12 20.16
CA ASP A 265 1.68 -5.96 20.16
C ASP A 265 1.89 -5.04 18.93
N GLU A 266 2.71 -5.42 17.93
CA GLU A 266 2.99 -4.54 16.78
C GLU A 266 1.83 -4.48 15.78
N ILE A 267 1.04 -5.55 15.64
CA ILE A 267 -0.21 -5.51 14.85
C ILE A 267 -1.26 -4.67 15.59
N ASP A 268 -1.37 -4.80 16.91
CA ASP A 268 -2.25 -3.93 17.72
C ASP A 268 -1.87 -2.47 17.59
N PHE A 269 -0.57 -2.15 17.62
CA PHE A 269 -0.10 -0.80 17.42
C PHE A 269 -0.53 -0.26 16.06
N ALA A 270 -0.37 -1.03 14.97
CA ALA A 270 -0.81 -0.62 13.65
C ALA A 270 -2.34 -0.42 13.59
N MET A 271 -3.12 -1.36 14.12
CA MET A 271 -4.57 -1.25 14.20
C MET A 271 -5.04 -0.09 15.08
N SER A 272 -4.28 0.28 16.12
CA SER A 272 -4.59 1.47 16.94
C SER A 272 -4.49 2.78 16.15
N LYS A 273 -3.64 2.83 15.11
CA LYS A 273 -3.56 3.98 14.21
C LYS A 273 -4.70 3.99 13.21
N PHE A 274 -5.12 2.82 12.71
CA PHE A 274 -6.37 2.70 11.97
C PHE A 274 -7.57 3.14 12.82
N GLU A 275 -7.70 2.69 14.06
CA GLU A 275 -8.75 3.07 15.01
C GLU A 275 -8.86 4.60 15.18
N GLN A 276 -7.72 5.31 15.26
CA GLN A 276 -7.70 6.77 15.32
C GLN A 276 -8.22 7.42 14.02
N CYS A 277 -7.91 6.84 12.85
CA CYS A 277 -8.44 7.30 11.57
C CYS A 277 -9.96 7.03 11.50
N PHE A 278 -10.37 5.80 11.80
CA PHE A 278 -11.74 5.34 11.85
C PHE A 278 -12.61 6.22 12.75
N THR A 279 -12.18 6.47 13.98
CA THR A 279 -12.90 7.34 14.94
C THR A 279 -13.18 8.72 14.36
N GLN A 280 -12.23 9.29 13.62
CA GLN A 280 -12.40 10.61 13.01
C GLN A 280 -13.32 10.59 11.80
N LEU A 281 -13.24 9.54 10.97
CA LEU A 281 -14.14 9.37 9.84
C LEU A 281 -15.57 9.11 10.31
N ILE A 282 -15.78 8.30 11.34
CA ILE A 282 -17.09 8.10 11.95
C ILE A 282 -17.66 9.43 12.46
N ARG A 283 -16.87 10.22 13.21
CA ARG A 283 -17.33 11.54 13.67
C ARG A 283 -17.69 12.48 12.51
N PHE A 284 -16.89 12.45 11.44
CA PHE A 284 -17.16 13.24 10.24
C PHE A 284 -18.46 12.79 9.57
N VAL A 285 -18.64 11.50 9.33
CA VAL A 285 -19.82 10.92 8.67
C VAL A 285 -21.08 11.07 9.52
N ASP A 286 -21.00 10.90 10.84
CA ASP A 286 -22.12 11.15 11.77
C ASP A 286 -22.55 12.63 11.76
N SER A 287 -21.62 13.55 11.50
CA SER A 287 -21.92 15.00 11.41
C SER A 287 -22.34 15.45 10.00
N ASN A 288 -22.11 14.62 8.98
CA ASN A 288 -22.37 14.90 7.57
C ASN A 288 -23.07 13.68 6.94
N PRO A 289 -24.36 13.46 7.26
CA PRO A 289 -25.07 12.22 6.94
C PRO A 289 -25.25 11.96 5.44
N GLU A 290 -24.95 12.93 4.57
CA GLU A 290 -24.85 12.73 3.12
C GLU A 290 -23.67 11.84 2.72
N TYR A 291 -22.68 11.63 3.61
CA TYR A 291 -21.55 10.74 3.40
C TYR A 291 -21.82 9.32 3.92
N THR A 292 -21.12 8.37 3.32
CA THR A 292 -20.90 7.01 3.82
C THR A 292 -19.43 6.71 3.93
N LEU A 293 -19.08 5.80 4.83
CA LEU A 293 -17.71 5.30 4.97
C LEU A 293 -17.65 3.85 4.50
N TRP A 294 -16.88 3.62 3.45
CA TRP A 294 -16.58 2.30 2.91
C TRP A 294 -15.13 1.98 3.25
N ILE A 295 -14.87 0.86 3.91
CA ILE A 295 -13.52 0.41 4.27
C ILE A 295 -13.31 -0.92 3.58
N ALA A 296 -12.36 -0.98 2.66
CA ALA A 296 -12.19 -2.14 1.80
C ALA A 296 -10.75 -2.62 1.78
N SER A 297 -10.60 -3.92 1.57
CA SER A 297 -9.36 -4.58 1.21
C SER A 297 -9.54 -5.38 -0.07
N SER A 298 -8.59 -5.26 -1.01
CA SER A 298 -8.63 -6.00 -2.28
C SER A 298 -8.32 -7.49 -2.12
N MET A 299 -7.62 -7.88 -1.05
CA MET A 299 -7.27 -9.26 -0.68
C MET A 299 -6.97 -9.32 0.83
N GLY A 300 -6.47 -10.43 1.38
CA GLY A 300 -6.08 -10.52 2.80
C GLY A 300 -4.67 -11.05 3.01
N GLN A 301 -4.30 -11.26 4.28
CA GLN A 301 -3.13 -12.05 4.65
C GLN A 301 -3.48 -13.21 5.59
N SER A 302 -2.66 -14.26 5.58
CA SER A 302 -2.66 -15.31 6.61
C SER A 302 -1.26 -15.83 6.87
N ALA A 303 -1.10 -16.62 7.93
CA ALA A 303 0.16 -17.24 8.30
C ALA A 303 0.81 -17.98 7.12
N THR A 304 2.11 -17.74 6.89
CA THR A 304 2.91 -18.46 5.89
C THR A 304 4.09 -19.17 6.54
N THR A 305 5.11 -18.43 6.95
CA THR A 305 6.38 -18.95 7.45
C THR A 305 6.69 -18.34 8.80
N ALA A 306 7.36 -19.07 9.68
CA ALA A 306 7.79 -18.52 10.96
C ALA A 306 9.20 -18.99 11.28
N TRP A 307 10.20 -18.36 10.67
CA TRP A 307 11.60 -18.60 11.00
C TRP A 307 12.40 -17.30 10.94
N MET A 308 13.46 -17.23 11.73
CA MET A 308 14.30 -16.03 11.81
C MET A 308 15.09 -15.81 10.51
N VAL A 309 15.08 -14.56 10.04
CA VAL A 309 15.99 -14.07 9.00
C VAL A 309 16.91 -13.05 9.65
N LYS A 310 18.11 -13.47 10.02
CA LYS A 310 19.11 -12.62 10.68
C LYS A 310 19.86 -11.72 9.72
N THR A 311 20.09 -12.21 8.50
CA THR A 311 20.76 -11.45 7.44
C THR A 311 20.05 -11.60 6.11
N GLN A 312 20.21 -10.61 5.24
CA GLN A 312 19.74 -10.68 3.87
C GLN A 312 20.67 -9.90 2.95
N LEU A 313 20.93 -10.45 1.78
CA LEU A 313 21.72 -9.76 0.77
C LEU A 313 20.89 -8.65 0.12
N ASN A 314 21.51 -7.48 -0.01
CA ASN A 314 20.92 -6.24 -0.49
C ASN A 314 21.83 -5.57 -1.52
N LEU A 315 21.24 -4.96 -2.55
CA LEU A 315 21.97 -4.08 -3.48
C LEU A 315 22.06 -2.67 -2.89
N ALA A 316 23.17 -2.37 -2.22
CA ALA A 316 23.43 -1.07 -1.59
C ALA A 316 23.93 -0.03 -2.60
N HIS A 317 24.66 -0.47 -3.63
CA HIS A 317 25.29 0.42 -4.61
C HIS A 317 25.08 -0.08 -6.04
N ALA A 318 23.90 0.20 -6.62
CA ALA A 318 23.56 -0.21 -7.99
C ALA A 318 24.59 0.23 -9.03
N ALA A 319 25.20 1.41 -8.89
CA ALA A 319 26.25 1.87 -9.82
C ALA A 319 27.48 0.93 -9.86
N LYS A 320 27.86 0.30 -8.75
CA LYS A 320 28.95 -0.69 -8.74
C LYS A 320 28.57 -1.94 -9.53
N LEU A 321 27.34 -2.44 -9.35
CA LEU A 321 26.81 -3.54 -10.15
C LEU A 321 26.87 -3.20 -11.64
N MET A 322 26.33 -2.04 -12.03
CA MET A 322 26.26 -1.63 -13.43
C MET A 322 27.65 -1.49 -14.05
N SER A 323 28.59 -0.88 -13.33
CA SER A 323 30.01 -0.81 -13.73
C SER A 323 30.62 -2.20 -13.91
N ALA A 324 30.39 -3.14 -12.98
CA ALA A 324 30.88 -4.52 -13.08
C ALA A 324 30.27 -5.30 -14.27
N LEU A 325 29.02 -5.00 -14.63
CA LEU A 325 28.35 -5.54 -15.82
C LEU A 325 28.78 -4.81 -17.12
N GLY A 326 29.59 -3.76 -17.01
CA GLY A 326 30.07 -2.96 -18.14
C GLY A 326 29.02 -2.04 -18.75
N ILE A 327 28.03 -1.62 -17.97
CA ILE A 327 26.96 -0.71 -18.40
C ILE A 327 27.33 0.73 -17.97
N PRO A 328 27.33 1.71 -18.90
CA PRO A 328 27.62 3.11 -18.58
C PRO A 328 26.64 3.72 -17.58
N ASN A 329 27.10 4.67 -16.77
CA ASN A 329 26.28 5.29 -15.71
C ASN A 329 25.07 6.07 -16.24
N ASP A 330 25.13 6.58 -17.46
CA ASP A 330 24.04 7.30 -18.12
C ASP A 330 23.11 6.37 -18.92
N ALA A 331 23.38 5.06 -18.95
CA ALA A 331 22.60 4.05 -19.68
C ALA A 331 21.52 3.36 -18.83
N TRP A 332 21.34 3.76 -17.57
CA TRP A 332 20.37 3.15 -16.68
C TRP A 332 19.90 4.11 -15.58
N PHE A 333 18.78 3.76 -14.94
CA PHE A 333 18.36 4.36 -13.69
C PHE A 333 17.58 3.34 -12.85
N GLN A 334 17.55 3.55 -11.53
CA GLN A 334 16.78 2.72 -10.62
C GLN A 334 15.34 3.25 -10.51
N THR A 335 14.35 2.37 -10.58
CA THR A 335 12.94 2.70 -10.35
C THR A 335 12.46 2.11 -9.01
N PRO A 336 11.49 2.75 -8.32
CA PRO A 336 10.89 2.16 -7.12
C PRO A 336 10.34 0.75 -7.37
N ALA A 337 10.67 -0.17 -6.47
CA ALA A 337 10.16 -1.55 -6.46
C ALA A 337 10.00 -2.03 -5.01
N MET A 338 9.21 -3.09 -4.80
CA MET A 338 9.04 -3.68 -3.47
C MET A 338 10.16 -4.69 -3.20
N PHE A 339 10.92 -4.45 -2.12
CA PHE A 339 11.96 -5.38 -1.68
C PHE A 339 11.40 -6.82 -1.49
N PRO A 340 12.10 -7.88 -1.94
CA PRO A 340 13.50 -7.94 -2.38
C PRO A 340 13.76 -7.67 -3.87
N GLU A 341 12.77 -7.18 -4.62
CA GLU A 341 12.94 -6.76 -6.02
C GLU A 341 13.69 -5.42 -6.09
N PHE A 342 14.65 -5.33 -7.00
CA PHE A 342 15.28 -4.08 -7.42
C PHE A 342 14.88 -3.78 -8.87
N GLY A 343 14.15 -2.67 -9.06
CA GLY A 343 13.76 -2.19 -10.39
C GLY A 343 14.88 -1.41 -11.05
N ILE A 344 15.37 -1.88 -12.21
CA ILE A 344 16.44 -1.23 -12.98
C ILE A 344 15.96 -1.04 -14.42
N VAL A 345 15.88 0.20 -14.89
CA VAL A 345 15.62 0.51 -16.30
C VAL A 345 16.94 0.67 -17.01
N VAL A 346 17.10 -0.02 -18.14
CA VAL A 346 18.31 0.00 -18.98
C VAL A 346 17.92 0.49 -20.38
N LYS A 347 18.70 1.41 -20.95
CA LYS A 347 18.51 1.88 -22.33
C LYS A 347 18.59 0.72 -23.32
N GLU A 348 17.79 0.78 -24.38
CA GLU A 348 17.56 -0.30 -25.35
C GLU A 348 18.86 -0.92 -25.88
N GLU A 349 19.83 -0.09 -26.28
CA GLU A 349 21.13 -0.51 -26.81
C GLU A 349 21.99 -1.35 -25.82
N TRP A 350 21.69 -1.29 -24.52
CA TRP A 350 22.41 -2.01 -23.45
C TRP A 350 21.64 -3.20 -22.87
N VAL A 351 20.38 -3.40 -23.25
CA VAL A 351 19.49 -4.44 -22.70
C VAL A 351 20.08 -5.85 -22.87
N GLU A 352 20.53 -6.20 -24.07
CA GLU A 352 21.11 -7.52 -24.34
C GLU A 352 22.41 -7.74 -23.56
N GLN A 353 23.24 -6.71 -23.44
CA GLN A 353 24.45 -6.80 -22.63
C GLN A 353 24.08 -7.01 -21.16
N PHE A 354 23.20 -6.18 -20.60
CA PHE A 354 22.78 -6.29 -19.21
C PHE A 354 22.22 -7.68 -18.90
N ARG A 355 21.28 -8.18 -19.73
CA ARG A 355 20.69 -9.52 -19.58
C ARG A 355 21.75 -10.63 -19.59
N ASN A 356 22.65 -10.60 -20.57
CA ASN A 356 23.69 -11.62 -20.73
C ASN A 356 24.74 -11.57 -19.63
N GLN A 357 25.07 -10.39 -19.09
CA GLN A 357 26.04 -10.26 -18.01
C GLN A 357 25.40 -10.65 -16.68
N LEU A 358 24.20 -10.16 -16.37
CA LEU A 358 23.50 -10.49 -15.14
C LEU A 358 23.24 -12.00 -15.03
N GLY A 359 22.87 -12.65 -16.13
CA GLY A 359 22.70 -14.11 -16.21
C GLY A 359 23.98 -14.95 -16.04
N LYS A 360 25.15 -14.31 -15.89
CA LYS A 360 26.44 -14.97 -15.57
C LYS A 360 26.89 -14.72 -14.14
N LEU A 361 26.12 -13.97 -13.36
CA LEU A 361 26.41 -13.69 -11.97
C LEU A 361 25.75 -14.76 -11.10
N SER A 362 26.53 -15.43 -10.25
CA SER A 362 25.99 -16.35 -9.25
C SER A 362 26.51 -16.05 -7.85
N ILE A 363 25.68 -16.33 -6.86
CA ILE A 363 25.95 -16.14 -5.44
C ILE A 363 25.60 -17.47 -4.77
N GLU A 364 26.55 -18.06 -4.03
CA GLU A 364 26.41 -19.41 -3.46
C GLU A 364 26.01 -20.47 -4.50
N GLY A 365 26.58 -20.39 -5.71
CA GLY A 365 26.29 -21.33 -6.79
C GLY A 365 24.90 -21.17 -7.43
N ARG A 366 24.10 -20.19 -7.01
CA ARG A 366 22.79 -19.88 -7.61
C ARG A 366 22.92 -18.65 -8.49
N LEU A 367 22.45 -18.75 -9.73
CA LEU A 367 22.37 -17.61 -10.63
C LEU A 367 21.45 -16.53 -10.03
N VAL A 368 21.78 -15.27 -10.30
CA VAL A 368 20.91 -14.15 -9.96
C VAL A 368 19.63 -14.29 -10.77
N GLU A 369 18.50 -14.27 -10.07
CA GLU A 369 17.18 -14.30 -10.68
C GLU A 369 16.82 -12.88 -11.15
N PHE A 370 16.27 -12.78 -12.35
CA PHE A 370 15.73 -11.54 -12.87
C PHE A 370 14.64 -11.81 -13.90
N ALA A 371 13.73 -10.84 -14.07
CA ALA A 371 12.73 -10.83 -15.12
C ALA A 371 12.82 -9.50 -15.89
N GLN A 372 12.85 -9.59 -17.21
CA GLN A 372 12.70 -8.41 -18.06
C GLN A 372 11.21 -8.08 -18.23
N LYS A 373 10.87 -6.82 -17.98
CA LYS A 373 9.56 -6.19 -18.16
C LYS A 373 9.60 -5.31 -19.43
N GLU A 374 8.58 -4.49 -19.64
CA GLU A 374 8.47 -3.57 -20.78
C GLU A 374 9.51 -2.43 -20.70
N ASP A 375 9.79 -1.78 -21.83
CA ASP A 375 10.61 -0.56 -21.92
C ASP A 375 12.00 -0.63 -21.24
N GLY A 376 12.65 -1.80 -21.32
CA GLY A 376 13.99 -2.00 -20.76
C GLY A 376 14.04 -2.11 -19.24
N LEU A 377 12.89 -2.23 -18.57
CA LEU A 377 12.80 -2.46 -17.13
C LEU A 377 13.17 -3.91 -16.77
N PHE A 378 13.98 -4.08 -15.73
CA PHE A 378 14.32 -5.37 -15.12
C PHE A 378 13.91 -5.39 -13.64
N ALA A 379 13.29 -6.49 -13.25
CA ALA A 379 13.11 -6.89 -11.86
C ALA A 379 14.26 -7.81 -11.46
N VAL A 380 15.17 -7.36 -10.59
CA VAL A 380 16.36 -8.13 -10.19
C VAL A 380 16.25 -8.58 -8.74
N PHE A 381 16.58 -9.84 -8.47
CA PHE A 381 16.43 -10.46 -7.15
C PHE A 381 17.77 -10.94 -6.59
N PHE A 382 18.25 -10.25 -5.55
CA PHE A 382 19.43 -10.64 -4.75
C PHE A 382 19.03 -11.20 -3.38
N GLY A 383 17.79 -11.63 -3.19
CA GLY A 383 17.15 -11.83 -1.89
C GLY A 383 17.62 -13.03 -1.05
N GLN A 384 18.87 -13.49 -1.18
CA GLN A 384 19.39 -14.58 -0.35
C GLN A 384 19.34 -14.19 1.14
N VAL A 385 18.76 -15.07 1.96
CA VAL A 385 18.62 -14.89 3.40
C VAL A 385 19.61 -15.75 4.17
N ASN A 386 20.04 -15.28 5.34
CA ASN A 386 20.91 -16.01 6.27
C ASN A 386 22.22 -16.52 5.62
N LEU A 387 22.76 -15.77 4.65
CA LEU A 387 24.07 -16.09 4.08
C LEU A 387 25.12 -16.10 5.21
N PRO A 388 25.88 -17.20 5.37
CA PRO A 388 26.87 -17.28 6.43
C PRO A 388 27.93 -16.19 6.25
N GLN A 389 27.93 -15.18 7.13
CA GLN A 389 28.78 -13.98 7.05
C GLN A 389 30.28 -14.29 6.90
N LYS A 390 30.73 -15.44 7.41
CA LYS A 390 32.15 -15.87 7.34
C LYS A 390 32.48 -16.73 6.11
N ARG A 391 31.49 -17.11 5.29
CA ARG A 391 31.67 -18.04 4.16
C ARG A 391 31.31 -17.42 2.81
N VAL A 392 30.40 -16.44 2.77
CA VAL A 392 29.91 -15.84 1.52
C VAL A 392 30.35 -14.38 1.44
N THR A 393 31.57 -14.16 0.95
CA THR A 393 32.13 -12.82 0.71
C THR A 393 32.26 -12.49 -0.77
N ASN A 394 32.13 -13.50 -1.64
CA ASN A 394 32.33 -13.37 -3.07
C ASN A 394 31.12 -13.91 -3.86
N ALA A 395 30.85 -13.29 -5.00
CA ALA A 395 30.06 -13.86 -6.08
C ALA A 395 30.99 -14.45 -7.15
N LEU A 396 30.46 -15.40 -7.92
CA LEU A 396 31.13 -15.88 -9.13
C LEU A 396 30.58 -15.12 -10.34
N PHE A 397 31.46 -14.45 -11.07
CA PHE A 397 31.12 -13.71 -12.28
C PHE A 397 32.14 -14.01 -13.37
N LYS A 398 31.67 -14.53 -14.52
CA LYS A 398 32.53 -14.93 -15.65
C LYS A 398 33.66 -15.90 -15.23
N GLY A 399 33.38 -16.82 -14.31
CA GLY A 399 34.37 -17.77 -13.79
C GLY A 399 35.41 -17.16 -12.83
N ARG A 400 35.28 -15.87 -12.47
CA ARG A 400 36.13 -15.20 -11.50
C ARG A 400 35.38 -14.98 -10.19
N SER A 401 36.07 -15.20 -9.09
CA SER A 401 35.58 -14.82 -7.76
C SER A 401 35.70 -13.31 -7.60
N LEU A 402 34.59 -12.61 -7.36
CA LEU A 402 34.53 -11.17 -7.11
C LEU A 402 33.91 -10.89 -5.74
N PRO A 403 34.53 -10.02 -4.92
CA PRO A 403 33.92 -9.57 -3.68
C PRO A 403 32.51 -8.98 -3.89
N LEU A 404 31.56 -9.33 -3.02
CA LEU A 404 30.19 -8.82 -3.09
C LEU A 404 30.14 -7.28 -3.05
N GLU A 405 31.01 -6.67 -2.25
CA GLU A 405 31.14 -5.20 -2.13
C GLU A 405 31.57 -4.51 -3.44
N ASN A 406 32.29 -5.22 -4.31
CA ASN A 406 32.70 -4.73 -5.63
C ASN A 406 31.53 -4.73 -6.62
N LEU A 407 30.52 -5.56 -6.37
CA LEU A 407 29.24 -5.57 -7.07
C LEU A 407 28.22 -4.64 -6.41
N GLY A 408 28.58 -3.94 -5.33
CA GLY A 408 27.66 -3.11 -4.56
C GLY A 408 26.63 -3.90 -3.75
N LEU A 409 26.90 -5.19 -3.50
CA LEU A 409 26.06 -6.07 -2.71
C LEU A 409 26.57 -6.12 -1.25
N GLU A 410 25.63 -6.07 -0.31
CA GLU A 410 25.91 -6.09 1.12
C GLU A 410 25.00 -7.09 1.82
N ASN A 411 25.56 -7.93 2.67
CA ASN A 411 24.79 -8.84 3.51
C ASN A 411 24.40 -8.12 4.81
N ILE A 412 23.24 -7.48 4.80
CA ILE A 412 22.78 -6.63 5.91
C ILE A 412 22.18 -7.48 7.03
N LEU A 413 22.36 -7.04 8.27
CA LEU A 413 21.62 -7.58 9.42
C LEU A 413 20.17 -7.10 9.37
N ILE A 414 19.23 -7.96 9.74
CA ILE A 414 17.80 -7.61 9.81
C ILE A 414 17.45 -7.32 11.26
N GLU A 415 17.10 -6.06 11.55
CA GLU A 415 17.02 -5.55 12.93
C GLU A 415 15.96 -6.25 13.78
N ASP A 416 14.86 -6.67 13.17
CA ASP A 416 13.79 -7.41 13.82
C ASP A 416 13.79 -8.90 13.52
N GLU A 417 14.77 -9.39 12.77
CA GLU A 417 14.94 -10.80 12.40
C GLU A 417 13.70 -11.44 11.75
N THR A 418 12.73 -10.64 11.26
CA THR A 418 11.46 -11.17 10.74
C THR A 418 11.67 -11.75 9.35
N ASN A 419 11.05 -12.89 9.04
CA ASN A 419 10.72 -13.23 7.66
C ASN A 419 9.37 -12.59 7.24
N THR A 420 8.87 -12.96 6.06
CA THR A 420 7.47 -12.83 5.68
C THR A 420 6.64 -13.82 6.50
N ASN A 421 6.08 -13.35 7.62
CA ASN A 421 5.33 -14.15 8.57
C ASN A 421 3.88 -14.38 8.14
N ALA A 422 3.26 -13.39 7.50
CA ALA A 422 1.99 -13.57 6.81
C ALA A 422 2.13 -13.24 5.32
N TYR A 423 1.30 -13.85 4.48
CA TYR A 423 1.28 -13.60 3.04
C TYR A 423 -0.13 -13.65 2.48
N HIS A 424 -0.24 -13.25 1.23
CA HIS A 424 -1.51 -12.92 0.60
C HIS A 424 -2.44 -14.14 0.50
N ILE A 425 -3.70 -13.93 0.85
CA ILE A 425 -4.85 -14.83 0.62
C ILE A 425 -5.93 -14.07 -0.15
N LYS A 426 -6.91 -14.78 -0.70
CA LYS A 426 -7.94 -14.14 -1.54
C LYS A 426 -8.95 -13.36 -0.72
N GLU A 427 -9.17 -13.78 0.52
CA GLU A 427 -10.19 -13.28 1.43
C GLU A 427 -9.74 -11.98 2.10
N GLY A 428 -10.38 -10.86 1.74
CA GLY A 428 -10.23 -9.57 2.38
C GLY A 428 -11.48 -9.18 3.19
N SER A 429 -11.71 -7.88 3.33
CA SER A 429 -12.87 -7.34 4.05
C SER A 429 -13.47 -6.14 3.32
N LEU A 430 -14.79 -5.99 3.44
CA LEU A 430 -15.51 -4.77 3.11
C LEU A 430 -16.47 -4.43 4.25
N LEU A 431 -16.37 -3.20 4.74
CA LEU A 431 -17.24 -2.59 5.74
C LEU A 431 -17.91 -1.37 5.12
N ILE A 432 -19.22 -1.24 5.30
CA ILE A 432 -19.95 -0.03 4.90
C ILE A 432 -20.68 0.51 6.12
N TYR A 433 -20.26 1.68 6.59
CA TYR A 433 -20.94 2.43 7.63
C TYR A 433 -21.84 3.51 7.03
N ASP A 434 -23.07 3.50 7.48
CA ASP A 434 -24.15 4.38 7.09
C ASP A 434 -24.66 5.11 8.35
N PRO A 435 -24.51 6.44 8.46
CA PRO A 435 -24.99 7.19 9.63
C PRO A 435 -26.53 7.29 9.68
N GLN A 436 -27.23 7.03 8.57
CA GLN A 436 -28.68 7.03 8.44
C GLN A 436 -29.30 5.63 8.64
N ASP A 437 -28.54 4.54 8.52
CA ASP A 437 -28.95 3.17 8.90
C ASP A 437 -28.10 2.66 10.06
N THR A 438 -28.61 2.81 11.27
CA THR A 438 -27.95 2.36 12.50
C THR A 438 -28.39 0.98 12.99
N LYS A 439 -29.13 0.20 12.17
CA LYS A 439 -29.54 -1.16 12.55
C LYS A 439 -28.32 -2.04 12.77
N LEU A 440 -28.45 -3.10 13.56
CA LEU A 440 -27.38 -4.08 13.70
C LEU A 440 -27.36 -5.00 12.48
N LYS A 441 -26.16 -5.33 12.00
CA LYS A 441 -25.89 -6.22 10.87
C LYS A 441 -24.94 -7.32 11.33
N GLU A 442 -25.31 -8.57 11.09
CA GLU A 442 -24.55 -9.76 11.51
C GLU A 442 -24.45 -10.78 10.37
N SER A 443 -24.09 -10.31 9.18
CA SER A 443 -23.89 -11.19 8.03
C SER A 443 -22.58 -10.84 7.36
N ARG A 444 -21.75 -11.85 7.08
CA ARG A 444 -20.55 -11.74 6.25
C ARG A 444 -20.73 -12.62 5.02
N LYS A 445 -21.51 -12.11 4.08
CA LYS A 445 -21.59 -12.76 2.76
C LYS A 445 -20.27 -12.53 2.04
N GLN A 446 -19.80 -13.55 1.34
CA GLN A 446 -18.67 -13.41 0.45
C GLN A 446 -19.13 -12.71 -0.85
N ILE A 447 -18.34 -11.74 -1.32
CA ILE A 447 -18.55 -11.03 -2.59
C ILE A 447 -17.26 -11.01 -3.39
N SER A 448 -17.34 -10.90 -4.71
CA SER A 448 -16.15 -10.71 -5.53
C SER A 448 -15.62 -9.28 -5.39
N CYS A 449 -14.29 -9.11 -5.34
CA CYS A 449 -13.70 -7.76 -5.44
C CYS A 449 -14.08 -7.02 -6.74
N LEU A 450 -14.48 -7.75 -7.79
CA LEU A 450 -14.95 -7.19 -9.06
C LEU A 450 -16.27 -6.41 -8.93
N GLU A 451 -17.06 -6.68 -7.88
CA GLU A 451 -18.36 -6.04 -7.69
C GLU A 451 -18.24 -4.63 -7.09
N ILE A 452 -17.09 -4.27 -6.48
CA ILE A 452 -16.94 -3.03 -5.73
C ILE A 452 -16.98 -1.80 -6.63
N ALA A 453 -16.22 -1.77 -7.74
CA ALA A 453 -16.27 -0.63 -8.67
C ALA A 453 -17.68 -0.42 -9.28
N PRO A 454 -18.37 -1.46 -9.78
CA PRO A 454 -19.77 -1.37 -10.19
C PRO A 454 -20.72 -0.87 -9.09
N MET A 455 -20.56 -1.31 -7.84
CA MET A 455 -21.34 -0.80 -6.71
C MET A 455 -21.12 0.69 -6.47
N LEU A 456 -19.87 1.16 -6.58
CA LEU A 456 -19.53 2.59 -6.48
C LEU A 456 -20.17 3.40 -7.62
N LEU A 457 -20.10 2.92 -8.87
CA LEU A 457 -20.75 3.57 -10.02
C LEU A 457 -22.27 3.64 -9.86
N GLN A 458 -22.89 2.53 -9.44
CA GLN A 458 -24.32 2.45 -9.22
C GLN A 458 -24.80 3.46 -8.17
N ASN A 459 -24.05 3.64 -7.07
CA ASN A 459 -24.38 4.66 -6.07
C ASN A 459 -24.51 6.05 -6.69
N PHE A 460 -23.61 6.44 -7.59
CA PHE A 460 -23.64 7.75 -8.23
C PHE A 460 -24.55 7.81 -9.48
N SER A 461 -25.30 6.74 -9.78
CA SER A 461 -26.09 6.61 -11.02
C SER A 461 -25.25 6.81 -12.30
N VAL A 462 -23.97 6.45 -12.23
CA VAL A 462 -23.05 6.48 -13.37
C VAL A 462 -23.17 5.15 -14.12
N HIS A 463 -23.14 5.21 -15.45
CA HIS A 463 -23.21 4.02 -16.29
C HIS A 463 -22.08 3.03 -15.96
N ILE A 464 -22.44 1.78 -15.68
CA ILE A 464 -21.48 0.69 -15.45
C ILE A 464 -20.97 0.22 -16.82
N PRO A 465 -19.65 0.32 -17.11
CA PRO A 465 -19.09 -0.15 -18.37
C PRO A 465 -19.40 -1.62 -18.64
N GLN A 466 -19.65 -1.95 -19.91
CA GLN A 466 -20.04 -3.31 -20.33
C GLN A 466 -19.05 -4.42 -19.95
N TYR A 467 -17.79 -4.08 -19.71
CA TYR A 467 -16.77 -5.05 -19.30
C TYR A 467 -16.84 -5.42 -17.81
N MET A 468 -17.57 -4.65 -16.99
CA MET A 468 -17.77 -4.96 -15.57
C MET A 468 -19.05 -5.77 -15.39
N ASN A 469 -19.00 -6.73 -14.46
CA ASN A 469 -20.20 -7.48 -14.06
C ASN A 469 -21.09 -6.60 -13.18
N LEU A 470 -22.42 -6.71 -13.35
CA LEU A 470 -23.36 -6.09 -12.42
C LEU A 470 -23.19 -6.69 -11.02
N PRO A 471 -23.32 -5.89 -9.94
CA PRO A 471 -23.26 -6.42 -8.58
C PRO A 471 -24.35 -7.47 -8.38
N VAL A 472 -24.00 -8.61 -7.78
CA VAL A 472 -25.00 -9.63 -7.35
C VAL A 472 -25.84 -9.06 -6.21
N THR A 473 -25.31 -8.04 -5.54
CA THR A 473 -25.83 -7.33 -4.38
C THR A 473 -26.82 -6.19 -4.71
N GLN A 474 -27.66 -6.37 -5.74
CA GLN A 474 -28.54 -5.30 -6.30
C GLN A 474 -29.47 -4.61 -5.28
N ASN A 475 -29.74 -5.23 -4.12
CA ASN A 475 -30.64 -4.71 -3.08
C ASN A 475 -29.94 -3.97 -1.93
N MET A 476 -28.63 -3.71 -1.99
CA MET A 476 -27.85 -3.24 -0.81
C MET A 476 -27.41 -1.77 -0.85
N LEU A 477 -27.62 -1.07 -1.96
CA LEU A 477 -27.43 0.38 -2.02
C LEU A 477 -28.75 1.09 -1.75
N VAL A 478 -28.68 2.11 -0.91
CA VAL A 478 -29.81 2.94 -0.46
C VAL A 478 -30.73 3.21 -1.65
N ALA A 479 -31.95 2.66 -1.61
CA ALA A 479 -32.98 3.04 -2.55
C ALA A 479 -33.14 4.57 -2.43
N PRO A 480 -32.99 5.35 -3.51
CA PRO A 480 -33.31 6.76 -3.44
C PRO A 480 -34.75 6.83 -2.93
N SER A 481 -34.97 7.58 -1.85
CA SER A 481 -36.32 7.89 -1.42
C SER A 481 -36.97 8.66 -2.56
N ILE A 482 -37.72 7.95 -3.40
CA ILE A 482 -38.58 8.56 -4.41
C ILE A 482 -39.69 9.23 -3.60
N ILE A 483 -39.46 10.49 -3.25
CA ILE A 483 -40.53 11.39 -2.85
C ILE A 483 -41.26 11.69 -4.16
N PHE A 484 -42.47 11.17 -4.27
CA PHE A 484 -43.42 11.42 -5.36
C PHE A 484 -43.70 12.92 -5.53
#